data_AF-K1S2A0-F1
#
_entry.id   AF-K1S2A0-F1
#
_cell.length_a   1.000
_cell.length_b   1.000
_cell.length_c   1.000
_cell.angle_alpha   90.00
_cell.angle_beta   90.00
_cell.angle_gamma   90.00
#
_symmetry.space_group_name_H-M   'P 1'
#
loop_
_entity.id
_entity.type
_entity.pdbx_description
1 polymer ?
#
loop_
_entity_poly.entity_id
_entity_poly.type
_entity_poly.pdbx_seq_one_letter_code
_entity_poly.pdbx_strand_id
1 'polypeptide(L)'
;MLDHFLGIFAANMQQHIDCLQNNSAVAELFRRAYADIYHGTLSRLYQRSFESALLVDELEQLYGTFIQKEWITANPKMQYIFSFLRNDVIFPEKTPSLKEQLSAHLLDITTYREADLCDSSCITEKVFVSTVHKAKGLEFENVIIFEATDGVYPFFDKKTPEEIRESARLFYVAMTRAKKRLHITYAESVSGISKWGNPYSIDKEPTPFLRHIKNHFRF
;
A
#
# COMPACT_ATOMS: atom_id res chain seq x y z
N MET A 1 -6.59 17.75 -3.35
CA MET A 1 -5.32 17.03 -3.08
C MET A 1 -5.09 15.97 -4.15
N LEU A 2 -6.04 15.05 -4.38
CA LEU A 2 -6.04 14.14 -5.54
C LEU A 2 -6.06 14.88 -6.90
N ASP A 3 -6.91 15.89 -7.08
CA ASP A 3 -6.90 16.69 -8.34
C ASP A 3 -5.60 17.45 -8.59
N HIS A 4 -4.93 17.87 -7.51
CA HIS A 4 -3.62 18.52 -7.60
C HIS A 4 -2.53 17.51 -7.98
N PHE A 5 -2.59 16.29 -7.43
CA PHE A 5 -1.64 15.22 -7.74
C PHE A 5 -1.84 14.67 -9.17
N LEU A 6 -3.10 14.48 -9.59
CA LEU A 6 -3.46 14.11 -10.95
C LEU A 6 -3.10 15.22 -11.94
N GLY A 7 -3.28 16.49 -11.56
CA GLY A 7 -2.84 17.65 -12.34
C GLY A 7 -1.32 17.72 -12.51
N ILE A 8 -0.55 17.46 -11.46
CA ILE A 8 0.93 17.38 -11.52
C ILE A 8 1.37 16.18 -12.37
N PHE A 9 0.72 15.03 -12.21
CA PHE A 9 1.04 13.83 -12.99
C PHE A 9 0.73 14.02 -14.48
N ALA A 10 -0.43 14.60 -14.81
CA ALA A 10 -0.79 14.93 -16.19
C ALA A 10 0.14 16.01 -16.80
N ALA A 11 0.51 17.03 -16.03
CA ALA A 11 1.45 18.06 -16.47
C ALA A 11 2.85 17.49 -16.72
N ASN A 12 3.34 16.60 -15.84
CA ASN A 12 4.62 15.90 -16.04
C ASN A 12 4.55 14.94 -17.23
N MET A 13 3.43 14.24 -17.43
CA MET A 13 3.23 13.37 -18.59
C MET A 13 3.24 14.18 -19.88
N GLN A 14 2.58 15.34 -19.92
CA GLN A 14 2.61 16.24 -21.08
C GLN A 14 4.04 16.75 -21.33
N GLN A 15 4.77 17.16 -20.29
CA GLN A 15 6.19 17.54 -20.44
C GLN A 15 7.06 16.40 -20.98
N HIS A 16 6.82 15.15 -20.54
CA HIS A 16 7.52 14.00 -21.09
C HIS A 16 7.16 13.74 -22.56
N ILE A 17 5.88 13.88 -22.93
CA ILE A 17 5.43 13.76 -24.32
C ILE A 17 6.05 14.88 -25.18
N ASP A 18 6.04 16.12 -24.73
CA ASP A 18 6.61 17.27 -25.42
C ASP A 18 8.13 17.10 -25.61
N CYS A 19 8.82 16.55 -24.60
CA CYS A 19 10.25 16.21 -24.69
C CYS A 19 10.49 15.13 -25.75
N LEU A 20 9.67 14.08 -25.80
CA LEU A 20 9.76 13.03 -26.81
C LEU A 20 9.49 13.54 -28.23
N GLN A 21 8.56 14.49 -28.39
CA GLN A 21 8.23 15.09 -29.69
C GLN A 21 9.35 15.99 -30.21
N ASN A 22 10.01 16.74 -29.32
CA ASN A 22 11.01 17.74 -29.69
C ASN A 22 12.46 17.26 -29.59
N ASN A 23 12.71 16.06 -29.04
CA ASN A 23 14.05 15.50 -28.87
C ASN A 23 14.15 14.11 -29.51
N SER A 24 14.56 14.11 -30.78
CA SER A 24 14.70 12.89 -31.59
C SER A 24 15.68 11.87 -31.00
N ALA A 25 16.72 12.33 -30.30
CA ALA A 25 17.68 11.45 -29.64
C ALA A 25 17.05 10.71 -28.44
N VAL A 26 16.23 11.40 -27.65
CA VAL A 26 15.48 10.79 -26.54
C VAL A 26 14.42 9.83 -27.07
N ALA A 27 13.66 10.23 -28.10
CA ALA A 27 12.68 9.34 -28.73
C ALA A 27 13.33 8.06 -29.28
N GLU A 28 14.50 8.19 -29.91
CA GLU A 28 15.27 7.06 -30.42
C GLU A 28 15.78 6.15 -29.30
N LEU A 29 16.20 6.72 -28.17
CA LEU A 29 16.56 5.94 -26.98
C LEU A 29 15.38 5.12 -26.46
N PHE A 30 14.19 5.71 -26.34
CA PHE A 30 12.99 5.00 -25.92
C PHE A 30 12.58 3.90 -26.92
N ARG A 31 12.64 4.17 -28.23
CA ARG A 31 12.39 3.13 -29.25
C ARG A 31 13.36 1.96 -29.08
N ARG A 32 14.67 2.22 -28.96
CA ARG A 32 15.66 1.15 -28.77
C ARG A 32 15.44 0.34 -27.49
N ALA A 33 15.01 0.99 -26.42
CA ALA A 33 14.80 0.34 -25.13
C ALA A 33 13.48 -0.47 -25.07
N TYR A 34 12.40 0.04 -25.67
CA TYR A 34 11.04 -0.48 -25.44
C TYR A 34 10.29 -0.94 -26.71
N ALA A 35 10.82 -0.78 -27.92
CA ALA A 35 10.08 -1.12 -29.15
C ALA A 35 9.67 -2.59 -29.20
N ASP A 36 10.57 -3.52 -28.86
CA ASP A 36 10.26 -4.95 -28.88
C ASP A 36 9.12 -5.30 -27.91
N ILE A 37 9.14 -4.69 -26.72
CA ILE A 37 8.10 -4.81 -25.71
C ILE A 37 6.77 -4.29 -26.29
N TYR A 38 6.78 -3.05 -26.78
CA TYR A 38 5.58 -2.40 -27.32
C TYR A 38 4.95 -3.18 -28.48
N HIS A 39 5.75 -3.61 -29.46
CA HIS A 39 5.25 -4.37 -30.60
C HIS A 39 4.75 -5.76 -30.18
N GLY A 40 5.42 -6.40 -29.22
CA GLY A 40 4.96 -7.64 -28.61
C GLY A 40 3.57 -7.50 -28.00
N THR A 41 3.39 -6.54 -27.09
CA THR A 41 2.10 -6.25 -26.44
C THR A 41 1.03 -5.89 -27.47
N LEU A 42 1.35 -5.03 -28.44
CA LEU A 42 0.41 -4.56 -29.46
C LEU A 42 -0.12 -5.71 -30.33
N SER A 43 0.72 -6.69 -30.67
CA SER A 43 0.33 -7.86 -31.45
C SER A 43 -0.70 -8.75 -30.74
N ARG A 44 -0.76 -8.69 -29.41
CA ARG A 44 -1.68 -9.47 -28.56
C ARG A 44 -2.91 -8.69 -28.11
N LEU A 45 -2.95 -7.37 -28.38
CA LEU A 45 -3.93 -6.45 -27.81
C LEU A 45 -5.40 -6.89 -28.02
N TYR A 46 -5.70 -7.48 -29.18
CA TYR A 46 -7.04 -7.94 -29.57
C TYR A 46 -7.25 -9.45 -29.49
N GLN A 47 -6.23 -10.21 -29.07
CA GLN A 47 -6.38 -11.65 -28.84
C GLN A 47 -7.34 -11.87 -27.67
N ARG A 48 -8.17 -12.91 -27.77
CA ARG A 48 -9.21 -13.21 -26.78
C ARG A 48 -8.88 -14.48 -26.03
N SER A 49 -9.02 -14.43 -24.72
CA SER A 49 -8.94 -15.55 -23.79
C SER A 49 -10.05 -15.39 -22.75
N PHE A 50 -10.81 -16.45 -22.51
CA PHE A 50 -11.86 -16.46 -21.48
C PHE A 50 -11.40 -17.15 -20.20
N GLU A 51 -10.15 -17.63 -20.18
CA GLU A 51 -9.58 -18.41 -19.06
C GLU A 51 -8.44 -17.66 -18.37
N SER A 52 -7.79 -16.71 -19.05
CA SER A 52 -6.60 -16.04 -18.53
C SER A 52 -6.76 -14.53 -18.42
N ALA A 53 -6.20 -13.97 -17.34
CA ALA A 53 -6.09 -12.54 -17.13
C ALA A 53 -4.91 -11.97 -17.94
N LEU A 54 -5.12 -11.79 -19.25
CA LEU A 54 -4.11 -11.34 -20.21
C LEU A 54 -3.33 -10.08 -19.76
N LEU A 55 -3.98 -9.15 -19.06
CA LEU A 55 -3.33 -7.97 -18.48
C LEU A 55 -2.32 -8.36 -17.40
N VAL A 56 -2.66 -9.30 -16.52
CA VAL A 56 -1.72 -9.77 -15.48
C VAL A 56 -0.57 -10.53 -16.12
N ASP A 57 -0.85 -11.37 -17.12
CA ASP A 57 0.18 -12.11 -17.85
C ASP A 57 1.17 -11.15 -18.53
N GLU A 58 0.67 -10.05 -19.12
CA GLU A 58 1.52 -8.99 -19.70
C GLU A 58 2.34 -8.26 -18.63
N LEU A 59 1.74 -7.92 -17.48
CA LEU A 59 2.44 -7.28 -16.37
C LEU A 59 3.56 -8.17 -15.80
N GLU A 60 3.31 -9.48 -15.66
CA GLU A 60 4.32 -10.45 -15.25
C GLU A 60 5.47 -10.55 -16.26
N GLN A 61 5.16 -10.58 -17.56
CA GLN A 61 6.16 -10.62 -18.63
C GLN A 61 7.02 -9.35 -18.64
N LEU A 62 6.41 -8.18 -18.48
CA LEU A 62 7.09 -6.88 -18.37
C LEU A 62 8.01 -6.85 -17.15
N TYR A 63 7.48 -7.28 -16.00
CA TYR A 63 8.24 -7.33 -14.75
C TYR A 63 9.48 -8.23 -14.86
N GLY A 64 9.34 -9.42 -15.44
CA GLY A 64 10.46 -10.32 -15.72
C GLY A 64 11.48 -9.72 -16.70
N THR A 65 11.01 -9.02 -17.73
CA THR A 65 11.89 -8.34 -18.70
C THR A 65 12.70 -7.23 -18.03
N PHE A 66 12.11 -6.46 -17.12
CA PHE A 66 12.80 -5.39 -16.41
C PHE A 66 13.84 -5.93 -15.43
N ILE A 67 13.57 -7.07 -14.78
CA ILE A 67 14.59 -7.76 -13.96
C ILE A 67 15.72 -8.27 -14.84
N GLN A 68 15.43 -8.92 -15.97
CA GLN A 68 16.43 -9.47 -16.89
C GLN A 68 17.34 -8.38 -17.46
N LYS A 69 16.79 -7.19 -17.73
CA LYS A 69 17.55 -6.01 -18.18
C LYS A 69 18.22 -5.24 -17.04
N GLU A 70 18.12 -5.70 -15.80
CA GLU A 70 18.67 -5.06 -14.60
C GLU A 70 18.14 -3.64 -14.35
N TRP A 71 16.94 -3.32 -14.84
CA TRP A 71 16.31 -2.03 -14.61
C TRP A 71 15.69 -1.92 -13.22
N ILE A 72 15.29 -3.06 -12.66
CA ILE A 72 14.72 -3.17 -11.31
C ILE A 72 15.24 -4.42 -10.61
N THR A 73 15.19 -4.41 -9.29
CA THR A 73 15.46 -5.60 -8.46
C THR A 73 14.18 -6.40 -8.25
N ALA A 74 14.30 -7.73 -8.24
CA ALA A 74 13.20 -8.61 -7.90
C ALA A 74 12.69 -8.33 -6.47
N ASN A 75 11.38 -8.23 -6.34
CA ASN A 75 10.67 -8.09 -5.08
C ASN A 75 9.75 -9.29 -4.94
N PRO A 76 10.00 -10.20 -3.98
CA PRO A 76 9.20 -11.41 -3.82
C PRO A 76 7.73 -11.11 -3.53
N LYS A 77 7.39 -9.92 -3.04
CA LYS A 77 6.01 -9.52 -2.77
C LYS A 77 5.19 -9.18 -4.02
N MET A 78 5.81 -9.01 -5.19
CA MET A 78 5.08 -8.70 -6.42
C MET A 78 4.08 -9.80 -6.82
N GLN A 79 4.38 -11.05 -6.48
CA GLN A 79 3.49 -12.18 -6.73
C GLN A 79 2.13 -12.03 -6.04
N TYR A 80 2.06 -11.37 -4.88
CA TYR A 80 0.79 -11.11 -4.20
C TYR A 80 -0.06 -10.12 -5.00
N ILE A 81 0.55 -9.12 -5.62
CA ILE A 81 -0.15 -8.15 -6.47
C ILE A 81 -0.71 -8.85 -7.72
N PHE A 82 0.11 -9.66 -8.40
CA PHE A 82 -0.37 -10.40 -9.57
C PHE A 82 -1.48 -11.39 -9.22
N SER A 83 -1.35 -12.08 -8.08
CA SER A 83 -2.38 -13.00 -7.60
C SER A 83 -3.68 -12.26 -7.26
N PHE A 84 -3.60 -11.11 -6.61
CA PHE A 84 -4.78 -10.28 -6.31
C PHE A 84 -5.47 -9.80 -7.59
N LEU A 85 -4.71 -9.23 -8.54
CA LEU A 85 -5.27 -8.77 -9.80
C LEU A 85 -5.94 -9.90 -10.59
N ARG A 86 -5.32 -11.08 -10.60
CA ARG A 86 -5.79 -12.25 -11.34
C ARG A 86 -7.05 -12.88 -10.74
N ASN A 87 -7.17 -12.90 -9.41
CA ASN A 87 -8.25 -13.63 -8.74
C ASN A 87 -9.41 -12.73 -8.30
N ASP A 88 -9.15 -11.47 -7.95
CA ASP A 88 -10.13 -10.60 -7.31
C ASP A 88 -10.55 -9.40 -8.18
N VAL A 89 -9.75 -9.01 -9.18
CA VAL A 89 -9.98 -7.79 -9.97
C VAL A 89 -10.39 -8.07 -11.42
N ILE A 90 -9.64 -8.93 -12.11
CA ILE A 90 -9.81 -9.17 -13.54
C ILE A 90 -10.60 -10.45 -13.75
N PHE A 91 -11.73 -10.35 -14.45
CA PHE A 91 -12.63 -11.46 -14.77
C PHE A 91 -12.66 -11.68 -16.29
N PRO A 92 -11.87 -12.63 -16.84
CA PRO A 92 -11.71 -12.83 -18.28
C PRO A 92 -13.02 -13.11 -19.03
N GLU A 93 -14.03 -13.64 -18.36
CA GLU A 93 -15.34 -13.90 -18.96
C GLU A 93 -16.06 -12.60 -19.36
N LYS A 94 -15.78 -11.50 -18.66
CA LYS A 94 -16.34 -10.17 -18.90
C LYS A 94 -15.46 -9.32 -19.80
N THR A 95 -14.14 -9.48 -19.69
CA THR A 95 -13.13 -8.71 -20.44
C THR A 95 -12.13 -9.66 -21.09
N PRO A 96 -12.51 -10.34 -22.21
CA PRO A 96 -11.72 -11.43 -22.76
C PRO A 96 -10.46 -11.00 -23.52
N SER A 97 -10.31 -9.73 -23.92
CA SER A 97 -9.10 -9.23 -24.57
C SER A 97 -8.26 -8.32 -23.68
N LEU A 98 -6.95 -8.26 -23.95
CA LEU A 98 -6.05 -7.33 -23.27
C LEU A 98 -6.51 -5.88 -23.38
N LYS A 99 -7.05 -5.47 -24.54
CA LYS A 99 -7.62 -4.13 -24.73
C LYS A 99 -8.78 -3.85 -23.78
N GLU A 100 -9.70 -4.80 -23.64
CA GLU A 100 -10.86 -4.66 -22.75
C GLU A 100 -10.40 -4.62 -21.29
N GLN A 101 -9.46 -5.48 -20.89
CA GLN A 101 -8.91 -5.50 -19.53
C GLN A 101 -8.18 -4.20 -19.18
N LEU A 102 -7.33 -3.70 -20.08
CA LEU A 102 -6.68 -2.39 -19.91
C LEU A 102 -7.72 -1.27 -19.77
N SER A 103 -8.70 -1.24 -20.67
CA SER A 103 -9.71 -0.17 -20.68
C SER A 103 -10.61 -0.20 -19.44
N ALA A 104 -10.91 -1.39 -18.93
CA ALA A 104 -11.77 -1.58 -17.76
C ALA A 104 -11.03 -1.34 -16.43
N HIS A 105 -9.75 -1.73 -16.32
CA HIS A 105 -9.08 -1.84 -15.02
C HIS A 105 -7.90 -0.89 -14.81
N LEU A 106 -7.41 -0.19 -15.85
CA LEU A 106 -6.21 0.64 -15.71
C LEU A 106 -6.35 1.73 -14.65
N LEU A 107 -7.51 2.38 -14.55
CA LEU A 107 -7.75 3.40 -13.52
C LEU A 107 -7.79 2.75 -12.13
N ASP A 108 -8.54 1.67 -11.97
CA ASP A 108 -8.70 0.98 -10.69
C ASP A 108 -7.35 0.52 -10.12
N ILE A 109 -6.49 -0.05 -10.97
CA ILE A 109 -5.15 -0.51 -10.60
C ILE A 109 -4.31 0.61 -9.98
N THR A 110 -4.46 1.86 -10.44
CA THR A 110 -3.73 3.00 -9.87
C THR A 110 -4.26 3.47 -8.52
N THR A 111 -5.44 3.00 -8.11
CA THR A 111 -6.10 3.43 -6.87
C THR A 111 -5.97 2.44 -5.71
N TYR A 112 -5.66 1.17 -6.01
CA TYR A 112 -5.52 0.14 -4.98
C TYR A 112 -4.43 0.45 -3.96
N ARG A 113 -4.66 0.00 -2.74
CA ARG A 113 -3.78 0.16 -1.59
C ARG A 113 -3.44 -1.21 -1.02
N GLU A 114 -2.40 -1.22 -0.18
CA GLU A 114 -2.01 -2.38 0.63
C GLU A 114 -3.17 -2.95 1.46
N ALA A 115 -4.15 -2.13 1.78
CA ALA A 115 -5.35 -2.51 2.50
C ALA A 115 -6.30 -3.42 1.72
N ASP A 116 -6.42 -3.22 0.41
CA ASP A 116 -7.36 -3.97 -0.44
C ASP A 116 -6.91 -5.43 -0.60
N LEU A 117 -5.62 -5.67 -0.36
CA LEU A 117 -5.02 -6.98 -0.28
C LEU A 117 -5.48 -7.78 0.95
N CYS A 118 -5.94 -7.12 2.02
CA CYS A 118 -6.25 -7.77 3.30
C CYS A 118 -7.45 -8.72 3.25
N ASP A 119 -8.40 -8.46 2.35
CA ASP A 119 -9.60 -9.29 2.17
C ASP A 119 -9.43 -10.32 1.04
N SER A 120 -8.28 -10.30 0.36
CA SER A 120 -8.01 -11.20 -0.76
C SER A 120 -7.79 -12.64 -0.28
N SER A 121 -8.43 -13.57 -0.97
CA SER A 121 -8.22 -15.00 -0.77
C SER A 121 -6.82 -15.47 -1.16
N CYS A 122 -6.07 -14.67 -1.94
CA CYS A 122 -4.74 -15.03 -2.41
C CYS A 122 -3.63 -14.73 -1.40
N ILE A 123 -3.94 -14.04 -0.29
CA ILE A 123 -2.99 -13.75 0.78
C ILE A 123 -3.20 -14.72 1.92
N THR A 124 -2.21 -15.59 2.10
CA THR A 124 -2.23 -16.64 3.13
C THR A 124 -1.94 -16.10 4.53
N GLU A 125 -1.30 -14.93 4.60
CA GLU A 125 -0.92 -14.21 5.80
C GLU A 125 -2.16 -13.70 6.52
N LYS A 126 -2.38 -14.19 7.74
CA LYS A 126 -3.56 -13.85 8.55
C LYS A 126 -3.36 -12.64 9.47
N VAL A 127 -2.18 -12.03 9.43
CA VAL A 127 -1.79 -10.94 10.31
C VAL A 127 -1.29 -9.77 9.48
N PHE A 128 -1.97 -8.63 9.61
CA PHE A 128 -1.64 -7.40 8.92
C PHE A 128 -1.08 -6.38 9.91
N VAL A 129 0.13 -5.90 9.63
CA VAL A 129 0.79 -4.86 10.42
C VAL A 129 0.71 -3.56 9.63
N SER A 130 0.08 -2.55 10.22
CA SER A 130 -0.11 -1.26 9.57
C SER A 130 -0.01 -0.12 10.57
N THR A 131 0.16 1.10 10.05
CA THR A 131 0.04 2.29 10.87
C THR A 131 -1.44 2.68 11.01
N VAL A 132 -1.80 3.37 12.09
CA VAL A 132 -3.19 3.84 12.31
C VAL A 132 -3.69 4.70 11.15
N HIS A 133 -2.82 5.52 10.56
CA HIS A 133 -3.15 6.36 9.41
C HIS A 133 -3.51 5.54 8.18
N LYS A 134 -2.76 4.48 7.87
CA LYS A 134 -3.04 3.57 6.75
C LYS A 134 -4.29 2.72 6.99
N ALA A 135 -4.63 2.43 8.25
CA ALA A 135 -5.81 1.66 8.61
C ALA A 135 -7.13 2.46 8.56
N LYS A 136 -7.07 3.79 8.35
CA LYS A 136 -8.27 4.64 8.31
C LYS A 136 -9.21 4.22 7.17
N GLY A 137 -10.46 3.94 7.52
CA GLY A 137 -11.49 3.48 6.57
C GLY A 137 -11.58 1.96 6.44
N LEU A 138 -10.63 1.21 7.02
CA LEU A 138 -10.65 -0.25 7.06
C LEU A 138 -11.28 -0.74 8.36
N GLU A 139 -11.70 -2.00 8.38
CA GLU A 139 -12.21 -2.63 9.59
C GLU A 139 -11.81 -4.11 9.62
N PHE A 140 -11.43 -4.60 10.79
CA PHE A 140 -10.92 -5.95 10.98
C PHE A 140 -11.66 -6.66 12.11
N GLU A 141 -11.80 -7.98 12.00
CA GLU A 141 -12.45 -8.80 13.01
C GLU A 141 -11.78 -8.66 14.38
N ASN A 142 -10.44 -8.68 14.41
CA ASN A 142 -9.63 -8.54 15.61
C ASN A 142 -8.55 -7.49 15.37
N VAL A 143 -8.40 -6.54 16.28
CA VAL A 143 -7.35 -5.51 16.23
C VAL A 143 -6.52 -5.56 17.49
N ILE A 144 -5.20 -5.43 17.32
CA ILE A 144 -4.25 -5.26 18.41
C ILE A 144 -3.62 -3.87 18.25
N ILE A 145 -3.92 -2.96 19.18
CA ILE A 145 -3.20 -1.69 19.28
C ILE A 145 -1.95 -1.96 20.10
N PHE A 146 -0.82 -1.99 19.40
CA PHE A 146 0.48 -2.16 20.01
C PHE A 146 1.00 -0.83 20.58
N GLU A 147 1.59 -0.88 21.77
CA GLU A 147 2.28 0.25 22.42
C GLU A 147 1.40 1.49 22.71
N ALA A 148 0.27 1.27 23.39
CA ALA A 148 -0.60 2.31 23.92
C ALA A 148 0.00 2.94 25.20
N THR A 149 1.14 3.60 25.06
CA THR A 149 1.97 4.12 26.14
C THR A 149 2.03 5.65 26.11
N ASP A 150 2.25 6.29 27.27
CA ASP A 150 2.51 7.73 27.33
C ASP A 150 3.80 8.08 26.56
N GLY A 151 3.74 9.15 25.76
CA GLY A 151 4.75 9.53 24.78
C GLY A 151 4.64 8.85 23.41
N VAL A 152 3.77 7.85 23.24
CA VAL A 152 3.35 7.32 21.93
C VAL A 152 1.96 7.85 21.58
N TYR A 153 1.03 7.78 22.54
CA TYR A 153 -0.28 8.41 22.48
C TYR A 153 -0.47 9.31 23.71
N PRO A 154 -0.45 10.64 23.59
CA PRO A 154 0.01 11.40 22.44
C PRO A 154 1.51 11.21 22.20
N PHE A 155 1.96 11.44 20.96
CA PHE A 155 3.39 11.38 20.65
C PHE A 155 4.14 12.47 21.45
N PHE A 156 5.33 12.18 21.97
CA PHE A 156 6.05 13.05 22.92
C PHE A 156 6.26 14.50 22.44
N ASP A 157 6.26 14.73 21.12
CA ASP A 157 6.43 16.05 20.51
C ASP A 157 5.12 16.87 20.44
N LYS A 158 3.97 16.26 20.76
CA LYS A 158 2.65 16.90 20.71
C LYS A 158 2.40 17.67 22.01
N LYS A 159 2.40 19.00 21.93
CA LYS A 159 2.36 19.88 23.12
C LYS A 159 1.11 20.75 23.19
N THR A 160 0.50 21.05 22.05
CA THR A 160 -0.70 21.91 22.03
C THR A 160 -1.96 21.11 22.33
N PRO A 161 -3.00 21.73 22.92
CA PRO A 161 -4.30 21.07 23.13
C PRO A 161 -4.89 20.48 21.85
N GLU A 162 -4.70 21.15 20.71
CA GLU A 162 -5.16 20.73 19.38
C GLU A 162 -4.47 19.44 18.94
N GLU A 163 -3.16 19.36 19.10
CA GLU A 163 -2.36 18.19 18.76
C GLU A 163 -2.66 16.99 19.66
N ILE A 164 -2.91 17.22 20.95
CA ILE A 164 -3.33 16.18 21.88
C ILE A 164 -4.72 15.66 21.48
N ARG A 165 -5.66 16.54 21.13
CA ARG A 165 -6.97 16.13 20.60
C ARG A 165 -6.85 15.32 19.32
N GLU A 166 -5.93 15.68 18.41
CA GLU A 166 -5.70 14.91 17.19
C GLU A 166 -5.11 13.53 17.48
N SER A 167 -4.18 13.44 18.44
CA SER A 167 -3.65 12.15 18.90
C SER A 167 -4.73 11.26 19.53
N ALA A 168 -5.66 11.86 20.27
CA ALA A 168 -6.82 11.16 20.81
C ALA A 168 -7.74 10.66 19.68
N ARG A 169 -7.95 11.45 18.62
CA ARG A 169 -8.69 11.00 17.43
C ARG A 169 -8.00 9.83 16.74
N LEU A 170 -6.68 9.86 16.59
CA LEU A 170 -5.93 8.73 16.03
C LEU A 170 -6.12 7.46 16.87
N PHE A 171 -5.99 7.56 18.19
CA PHE A 171 -6.22 6.43 19.09
C PHE A 171 -7.66 5.89 18.96
N TYR A 172 -8.66 6.77 18.91
CA TYR A 172 -10.05 6.41 18.64
C TYR A 172 -10.23 5.73 17.27
N VAL A 173 -9.58 6.23 16.21
CA VAL A 173 -9.60 5.59 14.89
C VAL A 173 -9.05 4.17 14.99
N ALA A 174 -7.93 3.96 15.66
CA ALA A 174 -7.34 2.64 15.87
C ALA A 174 -8.30 1.68 16.60
N MET A 175 -8.95 2.14 17.68
CA MET A 175 -9.92 1.34 18.44
C MET A 175 -11.13 0.96 17.60
N THR A 176 -11.67 1.90 16.83
CA THR A 176 -12.86 1.69 15.98
C THR A 176 -12.57 0.89 14.71
N ARG A 177 -11.31 0.48 14.46
CA ARG A 177 -11.05 -0.50 13.38
C ARG A 177 -11.50 -1.90 13.79
N ALA A 178 -11.75 -2.19 15.07
CA ALA A 178 -12.12 -3.50 15.55
C ALA A 178 -13.64 -3.77 15.42
N LYS A 179 -14.02 -4.88 14.79
CA LYS A 179 -15.42 -5.35 14.72
C LYS A 179 -15.82 -6.24 15.89
N LYS A 180 -14.97 -7.19 16.28
CA LYS A 180 -15.29 -8.17 17.34
C LYS A 180 -14.41 -8.05 18.57
N ARG A 181 -13.09 -8.01 18.40
CA ARG A 181 -12.14 -8.00 19.53
C ARG A 181 -11.10 -6.90 19.37
N LEU A 182 -10.91 -6.14 20.43
CA LEU A 182 -9.88 -5.12 20.54
C LEU A 182 -8.96 -5.48 21.70
N HIS A 183 -7.68 -5.66 21.40
CA HIS A 183 -6.63 -5.79 22.41
C HIS A 183 -5.78 -4.53 22.38
N ILE A 184 -5.48 -3.99 23.55
CA ILE A 184 -4.63 -2.82 23.69
C ILE A 184 -3.47 -3.25 24.58
N THR A 185 -2.25 -3.13 24.08
CA THR A 185 -1.05 -3.50 24.83
C THR A 185 -0.19 -2.26 25.09
N TYR A 186 0.48 -2.24 26.22
CA TYR A 186 1.51 -1.26 26.56
C TYR A 186 2.64 -1.99 27.28
N ALA A 187 3.85 -1.42 27.25
CA ALA A 187 4.98 -1.95 28.00
C ALA A 187 5.04 -1.25 29.37
N GLU A 188 5.31 -2.00 30.44
CA GLU A 188 5.54 -1.43 31.78
C GLU A 188 6.94 -0.82 31.89
N SER A 189 7.92 -1.37 31.16
CA SER A 189 9.25 -0.82 31.05
C SER A 189 9.87 -1.14 29.69
N VAL A 190 10.78 -0.28 29.23
CA VAL A 190 11.60 -0.50 28.04
C VAL A 190 13.06 -0.45 28.44
N SER A 191 13.76 -1.57 28.24
CA SER A 191 15.19 -1.68 28.47
C SER A 191 15.96 -1.78 27.16
N GLY A 192 17.12 -1.15 27.08
CA GLY A 192 17.98 -1.22 25.90
C GLY A 192 19.42 -0.81 26.17
N ILE A 193 20.23 -0.78 25.12
CA ILE A 193 21.62 -0.33 25.18
C ILE A 193 21.67 1.06 24.52
N SER A 194 22.17 2.04 25.25
CA SER A 194 22.37 3.40 24.73
C SER A 194 23.44 3.42 23.63
N LYS A 195 23.51 4.50 22.85
CA LYS A 195 24.57 4.69 21.83
C LYS A 195 26.00 4.63 22.37
N TRP A 196 26.17 4.72 23.68
CA TRP A 196 27.45 4.65 24.38
C TRP A 196 27.69 3.30 25.08
N GLY A 197 26.85 2.28 24.83
CA GLY A 197 27.01 0.94 25.40
C GLY A 197 26.44 0.76 26.82
N ASN A 198 26.00 1.84 27.47
CA ASN A 198 25.40 1.73 28.81
C ASN A 198 23.95 1.20 28.71
N PRO A 199 23.58 0.18 29.50
CA PRO A 199 22.21 -0.26 29.59
C PRO A 199 21.34 0.84 30.23
N TYR A 200 20.11 0.96 29.76
CA TYR A 200 19.09 1.80 30.36
C TYR A 200 17.80 1.01 30.54
N SER A 201 17.00 1.41 31.52
CA SER A 201 15.62 0.97 31.70
C SER A 201 14.78 2.20 31.97
N ILE A 202 13.69 2.35 31.23
CA ILE A 202 12.75 3.46 31.38
C ILE A 202 11.39 2.84 31.68
N ASP A 203 10.86 3.16 32.85
CA ASP A 203 9.49 2.81 33.20
C ASP A 203 8.51 3.59 32.33
N LYS A 204 7.42 2.92 31.99
CA LYS A 204 6.44 3.39 31.01
C LYS A 204 5.05 3.29 31.62
N GLU A 205 4.32 4.38 31.48
CA GLU A 205 2.92 4.46 31.90
C GLU A 205 2.00 4.20 30.69
N PRO A 206 0.83 3.58 30.88
CA PRO A 206 -0.17 3.49 29.82
C PRO A 206 -0.58 4.89 29.35
N THR A 207 -0.99 4.99 28.08
CA THR A 207 -1.43 6.26 27.51
C THR A 207 -2.48 6.94 28.42
N PRO A 208 -2.40 8.27 28.64
CA PRO A 208 -3.42 8.99 29.41
C PRO A 208 -4.83 8.79 28.85
N PHE A 209 -4.99 8.50 27.56
CA PHE A 209 -6.29 8.22 26.94
C PHE A 209 -6.96 6.96 27.51
N LEU A 210 -6.18 5.96 27.96
CA LEU A 210 -6.72 4.75 28.58
C LEU A 210 -7.44 5.03 29.90
N ARG A 211 -7.06 6.09 30.64
CA ARG A 211 -7.66 6.44 31.93
C ARG A 211 -9.18 6.62 31.83
N HIS A 212 -9.67 7.12 30.70
CA HIS A 212 -11.08 7.39 30.46
C HIS A 212 -11.90 6.15 30.07
N ILE A 213 -11.25 5.10 29.59
CA ILE A 213 -11.92 3.93 29.02
C ILE A 213 -11.57 2.61 29.70
N LYS A 214 -10.60 2.59 30.61
CA LYS A 214 -10.10 1.37 31.27
C LYS A 214 -11.21 0.49 31.87
N ASN A 215 -12.27 1.09 32.41
CA ASN A 215 -13.36 0.34 33.05
C ASN A 215 -14.20 -0.50 32.06
N HIS A 216 -14.01 -0.30 30.75
CA HIS A 216 -14.66 -1.07 29.69
C HIS A 216 -13.80 -2.27 29.22
N PHE A 217 -12.58 -2.42 29.72
CA PHE A 217 -11.68 -3.51 29.37
C PHE A 217 -11.57 -4.51 30.51
N ARG A 218 -11.32 -5.78 30.15
CA ARG A 218 -10.94 -6.84 31.08
C ARG A 218 -9.42 -6.90 31.10
N PHE A 219 -8.83 -6.83 32.29
CA PHE A 219 -7.40 -6.92 32.54
C PHE A 219 -7.02 -8.32 33.02
#